data_AF-A0A5A7RZG5-F1
#
_entry.id   AF-A0A5A7RZG5-F1
#
_cell.length_a   1.000
_cell.length_b   1.000
_cell.length_c   1.000
_cell.angle_alpha   90.00
_cell.angle_beta   90.00
_cell.angle_gamma   90.00
#
_symmetry.space_group_name_H-M   'P 1'
#
loop_
_entity.id
_entity.type
_entity.pdbx_description
1 polymer ?
#
loop_
_entity_poly.entity_id
_entity_poly.type
_entity_poly.pdbx_seq_one_letter_code
_entity_poly.pdbx_strand_id
1 'polypeptide(L)'
;MVWMVDIRSIEKNFRRFQGSFCEDIIDLNFDGRIELDKVKTRIVKSELFRSIQDFAKERKWHIESKDLKILARKGENIVDISPVEFDDESTLHITPWSQVQEKLKKLEELAED
;
A
#
# COMPACT_ATOMS: atom_id res chain seq x y z
N MET A 1 8.96 23.43 1.42
CA MET A 1 9.70 22.17 1.22
C MET A 1 8.69 21.12 0.83
N VAL A 2 8.61 20.78 -0.46
CA VAL A 2 7.80 19.65 -0.92
C VAL A 2 8.64 18.42 -0.61
N TRP A 3 8.20 17.59 0.33
CA TRP A 3 8.89 16.36 0.67
C TRP A 3 8.66 15.41 -0.49
N MET A 4 9.62 15.32 -1.41
CA MET A 4 9.60 14.37 -2.51
C MET A 4 9.51 12.97 -1.89
N VAL A 5 8.35 12.32 -2.06
CA VAL A 5 8.21 10.93 -1.66
C VAL A 5 8.92 10.11 -2.73
N ASP A 6 10.06 9.56 -2.33
CA ASP A 6 10.86 8.63 -3.12
C ASP A 6 10.53 7.18 -2.79
N ILE A 7 10.78 6.29 -3.74
CA ILE A 7 10.64 4.83 -3.58
C ILE A 7 11.41 4.33 -2.34
N ARG A 8 12.58 4.91 -2.03
CA ARG A 8 13.38 4.59 -0.83
C ARG A 8 12.68 4.94 0.49
N SER A 9 11.92 6.04 0.52
CA SER A 9 11.15 6.43 1.70
C SER A 9 9.99 5.47 1.91
N ILE A 10 9.33 5.06 0.83
CA ILE A 10 8.27 4.05 0.87
C ILE A 10 8.84 2.69 1.33
N GLU A 11 10.04 2.30 0.89
CA GLU A 11 10.70 1.05 1.32
C GLU A 11 10.89 1.02 2.85
N LYS A 12 11.36 2.14 3.43
CA LYS A 12 11.52 2.24 4.89
C LYS A 12 10.18 2.09 5.60
N ASN A 13 9.14 2.72 5.08
CA ASN A 13 7.79 2.60 5.62
C ASN A 13 7.23 1.19 5.44
N PHE A 14 7.57 0.51 4.35
CA PHE A 14 7.19 -0.89 4.11
C PHE A 14 7.84 -1.84 5.12
N ARG A 15 9.15 -1.69 5.39
CA ARG A 15 9.83 -2.52 6.41
C ARG A 15 9.30 -2.27 7.81
N ARG A 16 9.01 -1.01 8.17
CA ARG A 16 8.36 -0.66 9.45
C ARG A 16 6.97 -1.23 9.54
N PHE A 17 6.20 -1.11 8.45
CA PHE A 17 4.87 -1.68 8.35
C PHE A 17 4.92 -3.20 8.51
N GLN A 18 5.83 -3.91 7.82
CA GLN A 18 6.02 -5.35 7.99
C GLN A 18 6.30 -5.75 9.44
N GLY A 19 7.17 -5.03 10.14
CA GLY A 19 7.45 -5.28 11.56
C GLY A 19 6.20 -5.12 12.43
N SER A 20 5.61 -3.92 12.42
CA SER A 20 4.43 -3.61 13.25
C SER A 20 3.22 -4.46 12.89
N PHE A 21 3.01 -4.73 11.60
CA PHE A 21 1.88 -5.50 11.11
C PHE A 21 2.00 -6.99 11.45
N CYS A 22 3.21 -7.55 11.47
CA CYS A 22 3.43 -8.92 11.93
C CYS A 22 3.11 -9.05 13.43
N GLU A 23 3.49 -8.04 14.24
CA GLU A 23 3.14 -8.00 15.66
C GLU A 23 1.62 -7.86 15.88
N ASP A 24 0.95 -6.97 15.15
CA ASP A 24 -0.51 -6.79 15.23
C ASP A 24 -1.28 -8.05 14.78
N ILE A 25 -0.84 -8.76 13.73
CA ILE A 25 -1.48 -10.01 13.27
C ILE A 25 -1.37 -11.13 14.30
N ILE A 26 -0.23 -11.25 14.99
CA ILE A 26 -0.01 -12.29 16.01
C ILE A 26 -0.91 -12.05 17.23
N ASP A 27 -1.20 -10.79 17.57
CA ASP A 27 -2.08 -10.42 18.70
C ASP A 27 -3.57 -10.67 18.37
N LEU A 28 -3.94 -10.58 17.08
CA LEU A 28 -5.28 -10.85 16.55
C LEU A 28 -5.54 -12.35 16.41
N ASN A 29 -5.63 -13.05 17.53
CA ASN A 29 -6.19 -14.40 17.56
C ASN A 29 -7.67 -14.31 17.12
N PHE A 30 -7.92 -14.67 15.85
CA PHE A 30 -9.13 -14.42 15.08
C PHE A 30 -10.43 -14.97 15.71
N ASP A 31 -11.08 -14.19 16.57
CA ASP A 31 -12.44 -14.44 17.04
C ASP A 31 -13.44 -13.54 16.26
N GLY A 32 -13.76 -13.96 15.03
CA GLY A 32 -14.92 -13.45 14.29
C GLY A 32 -14.69 -12.28 13.33
N ARG A 33 -15.36 -12.36 12.18
CA ARG A 33 -15.30 -11.49 10.98
C ARG A 33 -15.37 -9.95 11.21
N ILE A 34 -15.69 -9.49 12.41
CA ILE A 34 -15.86 -8.06 12.73
C ILE A 34 -14.51 -7.34 12.89
N GLU A 35 -13.42 -8.05 13.18
CA GLU A 35 -12.10 -7.42 13.36
C GLU A 35 -11.32 -7.19 12.05
N LEU A 36 -11.65 -7.92 10.98
CA LEU A 36 -11.03 -7.74 9.65
C LEU A 36 -11.16 -6.30 9.13
N ASP A 37 -12.31 -5.67 9.36
CA ASP A 37 -12.57 -4.30 8.91
C ASP A 37 -11.74 -3.26 9.68
N LYS A 38 -11.51 -3.50 10.98
CA LYS A 38 -10.61 -2.67 11.80
C LYS A 38 -9.16 -2.81 11.35
N VAL A 39 -8.73 -4.03 11.06
CA VAL A 39 -7.39 -4.31 10.54
C VAL A 39 -7.21 -3.63 9.19
N LYS A 40 -8.14 -3.83 8.24
CA LYS A 40 -8.19 -3.12 6.97
C LYS A 40 -8.05 -1.61 7.14
N THR A 41 -8.88 -1.04 8.00
CA THR A 41 -8.88 0.40 8.26
C THR A 41 -7.53 0.89 8.82
N ARG A 42 -6.90 0.13 9.73
CA ARG A 42 -5.55 0.44 10.23
C ARG A 42 -4.49 0.37 9.14
N ILE A 43 -4.54 -0.67 8.29
CA ILE A 43 -3.60 -0.82 7.19
C ILE A 43 -3.72 0.34 6.19
N VAL A 44 -4.93 0.69 5.77
CA VAL A 44 -5.18 1.81 4.85
C VAL A 44 -4.75 3.14 5.43
N LYS A 45 -4.86 3.30 6.76
CA LYS A 45 -4.39 4.49 7.49
C LYS A 45 -2.89 4.46 7.82
N SER A 46 -2.17 3.40 7.48
CA SER A 46 -0.74 3.28 7.77
C SER A 46 0.09 4.27 6.97
N GLU A 47 1.29 4.56 7.48
CA GLU A 47 2.25 5.43 6.78
C GLU A 47 2.65 4.87 5.41
N LEU A 48 2.67 3.54 5.25
CA LEU A 48 2.97 2.89 3.98
C LEU A 48 1.96 3.28 2.90
N PHE A 49 0.67 3.06 3.16
CA PHE A 49 -0.41 3.41 2.21
C PHE A 49 -0.37 4.89 1.88
N ARG A 50 -0.28 5.72 2.91
CA ARG A 50 -0.23 7.17 2.75
C ARG A 50 0.95 7.61 1.89
N SER A 51 2.14 7.03 2.10
CA SER A 51 3.32 7.33 1.30
C SER A 51 3.15 6.93 -0.17
N ILE A 52 2.53 5.78 -0.45
CA ILE A 52 2.24 5.36 -1.84
C ILE A 52 1.24 6.33 -2.50
N GLN A 53 0.21 6.76 -1.75
CA GLN A 53 -0.76 7.74 -2.25
C GLN A 53 -0.11 9.10 -2.52
N ASP A 54 0.72 9.60 -1.61
CA ASP A 54 1.46 10.84 -1.78
C ASP A 54 2.42 10.78 -2.98
N PHE A 55 3.20 9.69 -3.10
CA PHE A 55 4.10 9.44 -4.24
C PHE A 55 3.41 9.59 -5.59
N ALA A 56 2.23 8.98 -5.72
CA ALA A 56 1.48 8.99 -6.96
C ALA A 56 0.79 10.34 -7.19
N LYS A 57 0.24 10.98 -6.13
CA LYS A 57 -0.32 12.34 -6.20
C LYS A 57 0.72 13.37 -6.64
N GLU A 58 1.94 13.29 -6.11
CA GLU A 58 3.05 14.18 -6.50
C GLU A 58 3.38 14.05 -7.99
N ARG A 59 3.25 12.83 -8.53
CA ARG A 59 3.41 12.53 -9.96
C ARG A 59 2.15 12.80 -10.79
N LYS A 60 1.15 13.49 -10.22
CA LYS A 60 -0.14 13.84 -10.83
C LYS A 60 -0.99 12.64 -11.27
N TRP A 61 -0.81 11.49 -10.63
CA TRP A 61 -1.69 10.35 -10.82
C TRP A 61 -2.99 10.54 -10.03
N HIS A 62 -4.09 10.10 -10.62
CA HIS A 62 -5.36 9.99 -9.95
C HIS A 62 -5.35 8.74 -9.06
N ILE A 63 -5.64 8.90 -7.78
CA ILE A 63 -5.56 7.81 -6.80
C ILE A 63 -6.94 7.44 -6.30
N GLU A 64 -7.29 6.16 -6.45
CA GLU A 64 -8.49 5.53 -5.92
C GLU A 64 -8.07 4.41 -4.96
N SER A 65 -8.31 4.59 -3.66
CA SER A 65 -8.09 3.54 -2.66
C SER A 65 -9.37 2.73 -2.45
N LYS A 66 -9.33 1.42 -2.68
CA LYS A 66 -10.45 0.50 -2.45
C LYS A 66 -10.00 -0.66 -1.58
N ASP A 67 -10.56 -0.75 -0.38
CA ASP A 67 -10.10 -1.66 0.67
C ASP A 67 -8.57 -1.55 0.85
N LEU A 68 -7.81 -2.58 0.51
CA LEU A 68 -6.35 -2.64 0.62
C LEU A 68 -5.60 -2.33 -0.68
N LYS A 69 -6.30 -1.86 -1.71
CA LYS A 69 -5.74 -1.64 -3.04
C LYS A 69 -5.67 -0.15 -3.31
N ILE A 70 -4.53 0.30 -3.83
CA ILE A 70 -4.31 1.66 -4.31
C ILE A 70 -4.29 1.58 -5.83
N LEU A 71 -5.32 2.09 -6.48
CA LEU A 71 -5.40 2.24 -7.92
C LEU A 71 -4.89 3.62 -8.29
N ALA A 72 -3.81 3.67 -9.06
CA ALA A 72 -3.22 4.89 -9.57
C ALA A 72 -3.46 4.95 -11.08
N ARG A 73 -4.15 5.99 -11.55
CA ARG A 73 -4.52 6.19 -12.96
C ARG A 73 -3.97 7.49 -13.52
N LYS A 74 -3.33 7.44 -14.70
CA LYS A 74 -2.85 8.61 -15.46
C LYS A 74 -3.20 8.41 -16.92
N GLY A 75 -4.22 9.12 -17.40
CA GLY A 75 -4.75 8.97 -18.76
C GLY A 75 -5.30 7.56 -19.01
N GLU A 76 -4.67 6.84 -19.94
CA GLU A 76 -4.99 5.44 -20.29
C GLU A 76 -4.24 4.43 -19.43
N ASN A 77 -3.23 4.86 -18.65
CA ASN A 77 -2.45 3.99 -17.79
C ASN A 77 -3.11 3.80 -16.43
N ILE A 78 -3.21 2.55 -15.98
CA ILE A 78 -3.74 2.17 -14.68
C ILE A 78 -2.74 1.23 -14.02
N VAL A 79 -2.31 1.58 -12.80
CA VAL A 79 -1.42 0.77 -11.98
C VAL A 79 -2.12 0.46 -10.67
N ASP A 80 -2.34 -0.81 -10.40
CA ASP A 80 -2.82 -1.32 -9.13
C ASP A 80 -1.65 -1.65 -8.21
N ILE A 81 -1.67 -1.09 -7.00
CA ILE A 81 -0.69 -1.35 -5.94
C ILE A 81 -1.44 -1.93 -4.76
N SER A 82 -1.20 -3.21 -4.49
CA SER A 82 -1.73 -3.90 -3.32
C SER A 82 -0.52 -4.30 -2.46
N PRO A 83 -0.17 -3.52 -1.42
CA PRO A 83 0.93 -3.89 -0.53
C PRO A 83 0.56 -5.02 0.44
N VAL A 84 -0.73 -5.32 0.57
CA VAL A 84 -1.31 -6.38 1.39
C VAL A 84 -2.52 -6.98 0.69
N GLU A 85 -2.67 -8.29 0.81
CA GLU A 85 -3.76 -9.07 0.23
C GLU A 85 -4.39 -9.97 1.31
N PHE A 86 -5.72 -10.12 1.26
CA PHE A 86 -6.42 -11.13 2.05
C PHE A 86 -6.57 -12.39 1.22
N ASP A 87 -6.20 -13.52 1.78
CA ASP A 87 -6.64 -14.82 1.30
C ASP A 87 -8.06 -15.11 1.82
N ASP A 88 -8.82 -15.93 1.08
CA ASP A 88 -10.25 -16.21 1.27
C ASP A 88 -10.63 -16.68 2.70
N GLU A 89 -9.66 -17.13 3.50
CA GLU A 89 -9.89 -17.71 4.83
C GLU A 89 -9.50 -16.83 6.04
N SER A 90 -9.32 -15.52 5.87
CA SER A 90 -8.92 -14.55 6.93
C SER A 90 -7.41 -14.42 7.18
N THR A 91 -6.59 -15.00 6.30
CA THR A 91 -5.14 -14.84 6.38
C THR A 91 -4.69 -13.62 5.59
N LEU A 92 -3.96 -12.73 6.25
CA LEU A 92 -3.37 -11.54 5.63
C LEU A 92 -1.95 -11.84 5.16
N HIS A 93 -1.72 -11.60 3.87
CA HIS A 93 -0.39 -11.73 3.27
C HIS A 93 0.12 -10.35 2.85
N ILE A 94 1.35 -10.06 3.23
CA ILE A 94 2.03 -8.84 2.79
C ILE A 94 2.69 -9.14 1.45
N THR A 95 2.31 -8.41 0.42
CA THR A 95 2.90 -8.53 -0.90
C THR A 95 4.37 -8.10 -0.84
N PRO A 96 5.33 -8.88 -1.37
CA PRO A 96 6.75 -8.57 -1.25
C PRO A 96 7.10 -7.21 -1.85
N TRP A 97 8.03 -6.50 -1.21
CA TRP A 97 8.47 -5.16 -1.63
C TRP A 97 8.84 -5.07 -3.11
N SER A 98 9.48 -6.11 -3.67
CA SER A 98 9.85 -6.12 -5.09
C SER A 98 8.67 -5.90 -6.03
N GLN A 99 7.49 -6.46 -5.73
CA GLN A 99 6.28 -6.25 -6.53
C GLN A 99 5.73 -4.84 -6.36
N VAL A 100 5.66 -4.34 -5.12
CA VAL A 100 5.23 -2.96 -4.84
C VAL A 100 6.14 -1.95 -5.52
N GLN A 101 7.45 -2.17 -5.43
CA GLN A 101 8.48 -1.35 -6.07
C GLN A 101 8.34 -1.35 -7.60
N GLU A 102 8.10 -2.50 -8.22
CA GLU A 102 7.91 -2.56 -9.68
C GLU A 102 6.73 -1.70 -10.12
N LYS A 103 5.61 -1.75 -9.38
CA LYS A 103 4.43 -0.93 -9.66
C LYS A 103 4.71 0.56 -9.43
N LEU A 104 5.44 0.93 -8.36
CA LEU A 104 5.87 2.31 -8.12
C LEU A 104 6.82 2.84 -9.20
N LYS A 105 7.74 2.01 -9.69
CA LYS A 105 8.60 2.35 -10.83
C LYS A 105 7.80 2.56 -12.09
N LYS A 106 6.84 1.67 -12.39
CA LYS A 106 5.91 1.86 -13.52
C LYS A 106 5.16 3.19 -13.42
N LEU A 107 4.72 3.60 -12.22
CA LEU A 107 4.11 4.91 -12.01
C LEU A 107 5.05 6.07 -12.30
N GLU A 108 6.32 5.94 -11.93
CA GLU A 108 7.34 6.96 -12.18
C GLU A 108 7.70 7.05 -13.65
N GLU A 109 7.97 5.93 -14.32
CA GLU A 109 8.28 5.88 -15.75
C GLU A 109 7.14 6.45 -16.59
N LEU A 110 5.90 6.06 -16.28
CA LEU A 110 4.72 6.59 -16.95
C LEU A 110 4.37 8.02 -16.50
N ALA A 111 4.96 8.55 -15.43
CA ALA A 111 4.81 9.95 -15.02
C ALA A 111 5.67 10.89 -15.86
N GLU A 112 6.84 10.44 -16.30
CA GLU A 112 7.83 11.23 -17.05
C GLU A 112 7.52 11.31 -18.55
N ASP A 113 6.60 10.48 -19.06
CA ASP A 113 6.01 10.56 -20.41
C ASP A 113 4.82 11.57 -20.48
#